data_AF-A0A413ETB2-F1
#
_entry.id   AF-A0A413ETB2-F1
#
_cell.length_a   1.000
_cell.length_b   1.000
_cell.length_c   1.000
_cell.angle_alpha   90.00
_cell.angle_beta   90.00
_cell.angle_gamma   90.00
#
_symmetry.space_group_name_H-M   'P 1'
#
loop_
_entity.id
_entity.type
_entity.pdbx_description
1 polymer ?
#
loop_
_entity_poly.entity_id
_entity_poly.type
_entity_poly.pdbx_seq_one_letter_code
_entity_poly.pdbx_strand_id
1 'polypeptide(L)'
;MNTTTKSIRTWKNKEGNLCFSYNMKQPMEKPLIIIIIGACIGTVILAEYLCFNTTYSLFPLLFLFMFTFMYWCVYPCKDNEVVEEMMMNKNVNLRLHNELKRYDKNVYEVKRKFHQDTKGTYGIITGTYMLVLLSNGEILEYELKYHKPTKTEHAYHEFIKRPIQCINPEHKKVIEIRSLIKWWTQITIPEKVKLSLIILAFVSIGIALTSLYSWIIIKLEWKAIVFFIGYIVIFMLLQSLISKSKNRIVKTINFAISLPIVITKILFNLMHPTIIVLMSYMCLGAYAFGVPIVIVIVLNFLLGLNISWETMFFITLAIGSIISVHGAKFIHWMIKEHSPLKNWENHKYEAVQTELALYVINKNNVNFLIYLAYFLFLSISGLIQIQYNEPLITTNIDSAILKAFLVFIAFSNMVNKSKDVEIKTKPLLDKMIRLITTHDE
;
A
#
# COMPACT_ATOMS: atom_id res chain seq x y z
N MET A 1 28.01 -5.22 16.76
CA MET A 1 28.76 -4.12 16.11
C MET A 1 30.23 -4.49 16.19
N ASN A 2 30.76 -5.21 15.19
CA ASN A 2 32.16 -5.61 15.16
C ASN A 2 32.96 -4.46 14.55
N THR A 3 33.66 -3.71 15.38
CA THR A 3 34.70 -2.76 14.97
C THR A 3 35.90 -3.56 14.47
N THR A 4 35.88 -3.99 13.22
CA THR A 4 37.14 -4.14 12.48
C THR A 4 37.75 -2.76 12.41
N THR A 5 38.72 -2.49 13.26
CA THR A 5 39.59 -1.32 13.20
C THR A 5 40.24 -1.31 11.82
N LYS A 6 39.59 -0.63 10.87
CA LYS A 6 40.19 -0.24 9.60
C LYS A 6 41.52 0.44 9.95
N SER A 7 42.60 0.10 9.25
CA SER A 7 43.93 0.66 9.50
C SER A 7 43.99 2.14 9.11
N ILE A 8 43.42 3.00 9.95
CA ILE A 8 43.43 4.45 9.77
C ILE A 8 44.74 4.96 10.38
N ARG A 9 45.59 5.59 9.56
CA ARG A 9 46.82 6.24 10.00
C ARG A 9 46.55 7.72 10.22
N THR A 10 46.99 8.28 11.33
CA THR A 10 46.79 9.70 11.67
C THR A 10 48.11 10.37 12.03
N TRP A 11 48.34 11.61 11.59
CA TRP A 11 49.52 12.40 11.92
C TRP A 11 49.17 13.90 11.95
N LYS A 12 50.12 14.75 12.33
CA LYS A 12 49.99 16.21 12.20
C LYS A 12 50.90 16.70 11.07
N ASN A 13 50.40 17.56 10.21
CA ASN A 13 51.21 18.20 9.18
C ASN A 13 52.05 19.37 9.75
N LYS A 14 52.84 20.02 8.89
CA LYS A 14 53.72 21.15 9.26
C LYS A 14 52.97 22.35 9.84
N GLU A 15 51.69 22.52 9.51
CA GLU A 15 50.81 23.59 10.02
C GLU A 15 50.12 23.22 11.36
N GLY A 16 50.33 21.98 11.82
CA GLY A 16 49.71 21.41 13.01
C GLY A 16 48.28 20.90 12.77
N ASN A 17 47.82 20.81 11.53
CA ASN A 17 46.53 20.23 11.16
C ASN A 17 46.58 18.71 11.30
N LEU A 18 45.50 18.12 11.79
CA LEU A 18 45.37 16.68 11.88
C LEU A 18 45.08 16.12 10.49
N CYS A 19 45.85 15.13 10.06
CA CYS A 19 45.66 14.41 8.81
C CYS A 19 45.37 12.93 9.07
N PHE A 20 44.63 12.29 8.17
CA PHE A 20 44.43 10.85 8.20
C PHE A 20 44.40 10.21 6.82
N SER A 21 44.83 8.96 6.74
CA SER A 21 44.73 8.12 5.55
C SER A 21 44.17 6.75 5.89
N TYR A 22 43.47 6.16 4.93
CA TYR A 22 42.88 4.83 5.05
C TYR A 22 42.78 4.20 3.66
N ASN A 23 42.62 2.88 3.61
CA ASN A 23 42.43 2.16 2.35
C ASN A 23 41.01 2.44 1.84
N MET A 24 40.88 3.40 0.93
CA MET A 24 39.62 3.73 0.27
C MET A 24 39.19 2.59 -0.64
N LYS A 25 37.92 2.19 -0.54
CA LYS A 25 37.33 1.25 -1.49
C LYS A 25 36.98 1.96 -2.79
N GLN A 26 37.24 1.32 -3.91
CA GLN A 26 36.91 1.88 -5.23
C GLN A 26 35.53 1.38 -5.71
N PRO A 27 34.85 2.14 -6.58
CA PRO A 27 33.70 1.64 -7.30
C PRO A 27 34.06 0.34 -8.04
N MET A 28 33.15 -0.62 -8.06
CA MET A 28 33.37 -1.95 -8.66
C MET A 28 34.55 -2.74 -8.07
N GLU A 29 34.76 -2.68 -6.75
CA GLU A 29 35.67 -3.61 -6.08
C GLU A 29 35.19 -5.06 -6.34
N LYS A 30 36.04 -5.88 -6.98
CA LYS A 30 35.77 -7.27 -7.42
C LYS A 30 34.64 -7.39 -8.48
N PRO A 31 34.86 -6.93 -9.73
CA PRO A 31 33.85 -6.95 -10.80
C PRO A 31 33.39 -8.37 -11.17
N LEU A 32 34.21 -9.38 -10.90
CA LEU A 32 33.91 -10.80 -11.13
C LEU A 32 32.58 -11.24 -10.49
N ILE A 33 32.21 -10.68 -9.33
CA ILE A 33 30.98 -11.07 -8.63
C ILE A 33 29.74 -10.65 -9.42
N ILE A 34 29.72 -9.44 -9.98
CA ILE A 34 28.62 -8.96 -10.83
C ILE A 34 28.54 -9.79 -12.12
N ILE A 35 29.70 -10.10 -12.71
CA ILE A 35 29.78 -10.90 -13.94
C ILE A 35 29.19 -12.30 -13.70
N ILE A 36 29.51 -12.93 -12.56
CA ILE A 36 28.94 -14.23 -12.16
C ILE A 36 27.42 -14.13 -11.97
N ILE A 37 26.93 -13.11 -11.27
CA ILE A 37 25.48 -12.91 -11.10
C ILE A 37 24.77 -12.71 -12.44
N GLY A 38 25.34 -11.90 -13.34
CA GLY A 38 24.81 -11.69 -14.68
C GLY A 38 24.77 -12.98 -15.51
N ALA A 39 25.82 -13.79 -15.44
CA ALA A 39 25.88 -15.09 -16.10
C ALA A 39 24.82 -16.08 -15.53
N CYS A 40 24.64 -16.12 -14.21
CA CYS A 40 23.58 -16.92 -13.58
C CYS A 40 22.17 -16.47 -14.02
N ILE A 41 21.93 -15.17 -14.12
CA ILE A 41 20.65 -14.65 -14.61
C ILE A 41 20.43 -15.00 -16.08
N GLY A 42 21.46 -14.80 -16.92
CA GLY A 42 21.39 -15.13 -18.35
C GLY A 42 21.13 -16.61 -18.61
N THR A 43 21.76 -17.50 -17.83
CA THR A 43 21.52 -18.95 -17.93
C THR A 43 20.10 -19.35 -17.56
N VAL A 44 19.48 -18.71 -16.56
CA VAL A 44 18.07 -18.95 -16.19
C VAL A 44 17.13 -18.53 -17.33
N ILE A 45 17.36 -17.36 -17.93
CA ILE A 45 16.56 -16.86 -19.06
C ILE A 45 16.71 -17.78 -20.28
N LEU A 46 17.94 -18.22 -20.57
CA LEU A 46 18.21 -19.13 -21.67
C LEU A 46 17.57 -20.50 -21.45
N ALA A 47 17.60 -21.02 -20.22
CA ALA A 47 16.94 -22.27 -19.87
C ALA A 47 15.41 -22.17 -19.99
N GLU A 48 14.81 -21.04 -19.59
CA GLU A 48 13.38 -20.79 -19.78
C GLU A 48 13.02 -20.82 -21.28
N TYR A 49 13.80 -20.12 -22.11
CA TYR A 49 13.57 -20.05 -23.54
C TYR A 49 13.68 -21.43 -24.20
N LEU A 50 14.73 -22.21 -23.86
CA LEU A 50 14.95 -23.54 -24.44
C LEU A 50 13.92 -24.58 -23.98
N CYS A 51 13.46 -24.52 -22.73
CA CYS A 51 12.54 -25.53 -22.18
C CYS A 51 11.06 -25.21 -22.42
N PHE A 52 10.68 -23.93 -22.45
CA PHE A 52 9.28 -23.51 -22.45
C PHE A 52 8.90 -22.57 -23.60
N ASN A 53 9.87 -22.12 -24.40
CA ASN A 53 9.68 -21.13 -25.46
C ASN A 53 9.02 -19.82 -24.94
N THR A 54 9.32 -19.45 -23.69
CA THR A 54 8.85 -18.23 -23.03
C THR A 54 10.01 -17.37 -22.56
N THR A 55 9.74 -16.08 -22.32
CA THR A 55 10.71 -15.09 -21.84
C THR A 55 10.15 -14.28 -20.65
N TYR A 56 9.25 -14.88 -19.86
CA TYR A 56 8.53 -14.17 -18.81
C TYR A 56 9.46 -13.73 -17.67
N SER A 57 10.56 -14.45 -17.41
CA SER A 57 11.54 -14.07 -16.39
C SER A 57 12.47 -12.94 -16.81
N LEU A 58 12.50 -12.57 -18.10
CA LEU A 58 13.43 -11.57 -18.65
C LEU A 58 13.35 -10.23 -17.92
N PHE A 59 12.15 -9.64 -17.85
CA PHE A 59 11.93 -8.34 -17.22
C PHE A 59 12.21 -8.33 -15.70
N PRO A 60 11.65 -9.23 -14.88
CA PRO A 60 11.93 -9.22 -13.45
C PRO A 60 13.39 -9.52 -13.11
N LEU A 61 14.07 -10.39 -13.86
CA LEU A 61 15.49 -10.70 -13.63
C LEU A 61 16.42 -9.58 -14.10
N LEU A 62 16.12 -8.90 -15.21
CA LEU A 62 16.83 -7.68 -15.61
C LEU A 62 16.68 -6.58 -14.55
N PHE A 63 15.48 -6.39 -14.01
CA PHE A 63 15.25 -5.40 -12.96
C PHE A 63 16.05 -5.74 -11.69
N LEU A 64 16.05 -7.01 -11.29
CA LEU A 64 16.88 -7.50 -10.19
C LEU A 64 18.37 -7.25 -10.44
N PHE A 65 18.86 -7.57 -11.65
CA PHE A 65 20.24 -7.33 -12.05
C PHE A 65 20.61 -5.85 -11.95
N MET A 66 19.78 -4.96 -12.51
CA MET A 66 20.00 -3.51 -12.44
C MET A 66 20.07 -3.00 -11.00
N PHE A 67 19.20 -3.49 -10.12
CA PHE A 67 19.24 -3.13 -8.70
C PHE A 67 20.52 -3.64 -8.02
N THR A 68 20.89 -4.90 -8.24
CA THR A 68 22.13 -5.47 -7.69
C THR A 68 23.37 -4.78 -8.23
N PHE A 69 23.38 -4.39 -9.51
CA PHE A 69 24.45 -3.66 -10.16
C PHE A 69 24.59 -2.26 -9.55
N MET A 70 23.49 -1.49 -9.46
CA MET A 70 23.50 -0.18 -8.79
C MET A 70 23.98 -0.29 -7.35
N TYR A 71 23.48 -1.26 -6.60
CA TYR A 71 23.89 -1.50 -5.22
C TYR A 71 25.39 -1.78 -5.14
N TRP A 72 25.92 -2.65 -6.01
CA TRP A 72 27.34 -3.01 -6.00
C TRP A 72 28.26 -1.87 -6.46
N CYS A 73 27.79 -1.01 -7.36
CA CYS A 73 28.53 0.17 -7.79
C CYS A 73 28.64 1.23 -6.68
N VAL A 74 27.60 1.39 -5.86
CA VAL A 74 27.50 2.48 -4.87
C VAL A 74 27.92 2.06 -3.46
N TYR A 75 27.64 0.81 -3.05
CA TYR A 75 27.85 0.33 -1.68
C TYR A 75 29.31 0.43 -1.19
N PRO A 76 30.35 0.09 -2.00
CA PRO A 76 31.74 0.25 -1.57
C PRO A 76 32.12 1.71 -1.29
N CYS A 77 31.55 2.67 -2.02
CA CYS A 77 31.82 4.09 -1.81
C CYS A 77 31.19 4.61 -0.51
N LYS A 78 30.01 4.10 -0.13
CA LYS A 78 29.35 4.43 1.13
C LYS A 78 30.20 4.07 2.36
N ASP A 79 30.98 3.00 2.27
CA ASP A 79 31.91 2.61 3.34
C ASP A 79 33.04 3.63 3.57
N ASN A 80 33.40 4.43 2.54
CA ASN A 80 34.39 5.51 2.64
C ASN A 80 33.78 6.73 3.34
N GLU A 81 32.58 7.14 2.91
CA GLU A 81 31.82 8.24 3.53
C GLU A 81 31.62 8.02 5.04
N VAL A 82 31.28 6.79 5.46
CA VAL A 82 31.13 6.45 6.89
C VAL A 82 32.43 6.64 7.68
N VAL A 83 33.58 6.36 7.07
CA VAL A 83 34.90 6.56 7.72
C VAL A 83 35.22 8.04 7.82
N GLU A 84 34.97 8.80 6.76
CA GLU A 84 35.15 10.25 6.76
C GLU A 84 34.25 10.93 7.79
N GLU A 85 32.96 10.61 7.80
CA GLU A 85 32.00 11.13 8.78
C GLU A 85 32.42 10.78 10.22
N MET A 86 32.83 9.54 10.49
CA MET A 86 33.33 9.12 11.80
C MET A 86 34.53 9.94 12.24
N MET A 87 35.49 10.16 11.34
CA MET A 87 36.70 10.92 11.62
C MET A 87 36.41 12.42 11.80
N MET A 88 35.48 12.99 11.01
CA MET A 88 34.99 14.36 11.20
C MET A 88 34.28 14.53 12.54
N ASN A 89 33.39 13.61 12.91
CA ASN A 89 32.70 13.65 14.20
C ASN A 89 33.69 13.65 15.37
N LYS A 90 34.70 12.76 15.32
CA LYS A 90 35.76 12.71 16.33
C LYS A 90 36.56 14.01 16.39
N ASN A 91 36.96 14.55 15.24
CA ASN A 91 37.74 15.79 15.17
C ASN A 91 36.96 16.99 15.72
N VAL A 92 35.71 17.15 15.28
CA VAL A 92 34.87 18.28 15.69
C VAL A 92 34.50 18.16 17.17
N ASN A 93 34.23 16.97 17.72
CA ASN A 93 33.98 16.83 19.16
C ASN A 93 35.15 17.33 20.02
N LEU A 94 36.40 17.12 19.57
CA LEU A 94 37.59 17.61 20.26
C LEU A 94 37.75 19.13 20.19
N ARG A 95 37.26 19.76 19.11
CA ARG A 95 37.46 21.20 18.84
C ARG A 95 36.29 22.06 19.29
N LEU A 96 35.07 21.57 19.12
CA LEU A 96 33.82 22.29 19.34
C LEU A 96 33.73 22.83 20.78
N HIS A 97 34.18 22.07 21.77
CA HIS A 97 34.19 22.54 23.16
C HIS A 97 35.03 23.82 23.36
N ASN A 98 36.18 23.94 22.67
CA ASN A 98 37.02 25.13 22.76
C ASN A 98 36.45 26.31 21.95
N GLU A 99 35.74 26.03 20.85
CA GLU A 99 35.05 27.04 20.06
C GLU A 99 33.80 27.59 20.78
N LEU A 100 33.01 26.72 21.43
CA LEU A 100 31.86 27.12 22.25
C LEU A 100 32.25 28.04 23.41
N LYS A 101 33.47 27.90 23.97
CA LYS A 101 34.00 28.83 24.99
C LYS A 101 34.19 30.26 24.49
N ARG A 102 34.29 30.48 23.17
CA ARG A 102 34.37 31.82 22.57
C ARG A 102 33.00 32.49 22.45
N TYR A 103 31.92 31.71 22.57
CA TYR A 103 30.56 32.19 22.60
C TYR A 103 30.08 32.37 24.04
N ASP A 104 28.98 33.10 24.23
CA ASP A 104 28.34 33.23 25.55
C ASP A 104 28.03 31.86 26.15
N LYS A 105 28.05 31.77 27.49
CA LYS A 105 27.89 30.52 28.27
C LYS A 105 26.63 29.69 27.96
N ASN A 106 25.69 30.23 27.18
CA ASN A 106 24.41 29.61 26.83
C ASN A 106 24.35 29.06 25.39
N VAL A 107 25.43 29.14 24.60
CA VAL A 107 25.46 28.60 23.24
C VAL A 107 25.86 27.13 23.24
N TYR A 108 25.06 26.28 22.60
CA TYR A 108 25.31 24.84 22.50
C TYR A 108 24.94 24.28 21.12
N GLU A 109 25.44 23.09 20.80
CA GLU A 109 25.13 22.39 19.54
C GLU A 109 23.68 21.90 19.51
N VAL A 110 22.93 22.31 18.47
CA VAL A 110 21.57 21.83 18.22
C VAL A 110 21.58 20.61 17.30
N LYS A 111 22.42 20.65 16.26
CA LYS A 111 22.45 19.63 15.21
C LYS A 111 23.79 19.65 14.48
N ARG A 112 24.23 18.48 14.01
CA ARG A 112 25.30 18.38 13.01
C ARG A 112 24.86 17.60 11.78
N LYS A 113 25.57 17.79 10.68
CA LYS A 113 25.36 17.03 9.44
C LYS A 113 26.64 16.97 8.61
N PHE A 114 27.01 15.76 8.17
CA PHE A 114 28.04 15.55 7.15
C PHE A 114 27.48 15.89 5.77
N HIS A 115 28.24 16.65 4.98
CA HIS A 115 27.83 17.14 3.67
C HIS A 115 28.99 17.12 2.68
N GLN A 116 28.70 16.74 1.44
CA GLN A 116 29.65 16.77 0.33
C GLN A 116 29.06 17.59 -0.81
N ASP A 117 29.85 18.54 -1.31
CA ASP A 117 29.53 19.29 -2.51
C ASP A 117 29.87 18.44 -3.73
N THR A 118 28.98 18.39 -4.70
CA THR A 118 29.21 17.66 -5.95
C THR A 118 28.99 18.57 -7.16
N LYS A 119 29.83 18.42 -8.19
CA LYS A 119 29.72 19.16 -9.46
C LYS A 119 29.59 18.21 -10.66
N GLY A 120 28.70 18.59 -11.59
CA GLY A 120 28.48 17.88 -12.85
C GLY A 120 27.58 16.64 -12.73
N THR A 121 27.18 16.09 -13.88
CA THR A 121 26.24 14.97 -14.00
C THR A 121 26.72 13.67 -13.35
N TYR A 122 28.05 13.53 -13.21
CA TYR A 122 28.69 12.37 -12.60
C TYR A 122 29.00 12.53 -11.10
N GLY A 123 28.59 13.66 -10.48
CA GLY A 123 28.69 13.86 -9.04
C GLY A 123 30.13 13.93 -8.51
N ILE A 124 31.02 14.67 -9.18
CA ILE A 124 32.41 14.82 -8.73
C ILE A 124 32.41 15.61 -7.43
N ILE A 125 32.91 15.01 -6.33
CA ILE A 125 33.01 15.67 -5.03
C ILE A 125 34.01 16.82 -5.13
N THR A 126 33.54 18.04 -4.89
CA THR A 126 34.35 19.27 -4.92
C THR A 126 34.72 19.78 -3.53
N GLY A 127 33.96 19.38 -2.51
CA GLY A 127 34.20 19.77 -1.12
C GLY A 127 33.53 18.80 -0.16
N THR A 128 34.08 18.66 1.05
CA THR A 128 33.53 17.81 2.10
C THR A 128 33.53 18.58 3.41
N TYR A 129 32.39 18.63 4.08
CA TYR A 129 32.17 19.49 5.23
C TYR A 129 31.38 18.78 6.32
N MET A 130 31.63 19.19 7.57
CA MET A 130 30.75 18.94 8.70
C MET A 130 30.11 20.26 9.10
N LEU A 131 28.80 20.34 8.91
CA LEU A 131 27.99 21.50 9.27
C LEU A 131 27.50 21.32 10.71
N VAL A 132 27.66 22.33 11.55
CA VAL A 132 27.22 22.32 12.96
C VAL A 132 26.34 23.53 13.21
N LEU A 133 25.06 23.31 13.53
CA LEU A 133 24.08 24.34 13.89
C LEU A 133 24.11 24.57 15.40
N LEU A 134 24.31 25.82 15.79
CA LEU A 134 24.33 26.29 17.17
C LEU A 134 22.95 26.84 17.60
N SER A 135 22.74 26.95 18.91
CA SER A 135 21.46 27.42 19.50
C SER A 135 21.17 28.90 19.22
N ASN A 136 22.19 29.71 18.92
CA ASN A 136 22.05 31.09 18.48
C ASN A 136 21.71 31.24 16.98
N GLY A 137 21.54 30.12 16.26
CA GLY A 137 21.22 30.11 14.82
C GLY A 137 22.44 30.20 13.90
N GLU A 138 23.65 30.32 14.44
CA GLU A 138 24.87 30.30 13.63
C GLU A 138 25.23 28.87 13.21
N ILE A 139 25.83 28.75 12.02
CA ILE A 139 26.28 27.47 11.48
C ILE A 139 27.79 27.54 11.29
N LEU A 140 28.51 26.60 11.90
CA LEU A 140 29.94 26.42 11.73
C LEU A 140 30.22 25.34 10.70
N GLU A 141 31.10 25.63 9.75
CA GLU A 141 31.57 24.71 8.74
C GLU A 141 32.98 24.24 9.07
N TYR A 142 33.15 22.93 9.21
CA TYR A 142 34.45 22.29 9.30
C TYR A 142 34.76 21.64 7.97
N GLU A 143 35.78 22.11 7.27
CA GLU A 143 36.19 21.56 5.98
C GLU A 143 37.14 20.36 6.14
N LEU A 144 36.90 19.32 5.35
CA LEU A 144 37.79 18.20 5.15
C LEU A 144 38.38 18.26 3.74
N LYS A 145 39.68 18.54 3.65
CA LYS A 145 40.38 18.67 2.38
C LYS A 145 40.96 17.33 1.96
N TYR A 146 40.61 16.87 0.75
CA TYR A 146 41.18 15.67 0.15
C TYR A 146 42.44 15.99 -0.66
N HIS A 147 43.52 15.29 -0.38
CA HIS A 147 44.79 15.36 -1.11
C HIS A 147 44.98 14.11 -1.95
N LYS A 148 45.08 14.29 -3.26
CA LYS A 148 45.28 13.21 -4.23
C LYS A 148 46.64 12.53 -4.00
N PRO A 149 46.75 11.22 -4.27
CA PRO A 149 48.02 10.51 -4.14
C PRO A 149 49.05 11.09 -5.12
N THR A 150 50.29 11.23 -4.65
CA THR A 150 51.44 11.62 -5.48
C THR A 150 52.39 10.44 -5.63
N LYS A 151 53.49 10.59 -6.40
CA LYS A 151 54.49 9.52 -6.57
C LYS A 151 55.14 9.07 -5.24
N THR A 152 55.13 9.93 -4.22
CA THR A 152 55.80 9.71 -2.93
C THR A 152 54.85 9.56 -1.74
N GLU A 153 53.60 10.02 -1.86
CA GLU A 153 52.63 10.01 -0.76
C GLU A 153 51.30 9.39 -1.17
N HIS A 154 50.74 8.55 -0.29
CA HIS A 154 49.38 8.03 -0.45
C HIS A 154 48.34 9.12 -0.28
N ALA A 155 47.13 8.89 -0.82
CA ALA A 155 46.00 9.79 -0.64
C ALA A 155 45.68 9.99 0.85
N TYR A 156 45.37 11.23 1.24
CA TYR A 156 45.03 11.55 2.62
C TYR A 156 44.03 12.69 2.72
N HIS A 157 43.43 12.80 3.89
CA HIS A 157 42.47 13.84 4.24
C HIS A 157 43.05 14.73 5.33
N GLU A 158 42.81 16.04 5.22
CA GLU A 158 43.31 17.05 6.13
C GLU A 158 42.14 17.82 6.76
N PHE A 159 42.16 17.95 8.10
CA PHE A 159 41.21 18.77 8.84
C PHE A 159 41.69 20.21 8.95
N ILE A 160 41.04 21.13 8.23
CA ILE A 160 41.35 22.56 8.29
C ILE A 160 41.15 23.09 9.72
N LYS A 161 42.10 23.91 10.20
CA LYS A 161 42.26 24.22 11.63
C LYS A 161 41.11 25.01 12.25
N ARG A 162 40.61 26.02 11.53
CA ARG A 162 39.59 26.94 12.03
C ARG A 162 38.27 26.68 11.29
N PRO A 163 37.15 26.47 12.00
CA PRO A 163 35.86 26.45 11.36
C PRO A 163 35.54 27.84 10.80
N ILE A 164 34.81 27.86 9.69
CA ILE A 164 34.35 29.10 9.06
C ILE A 164 32.86 29.23 9.35
N GLN A 165 32.38 30.45 9.59
CA GLN A 165 30.95 30.70 9.69
C GLN A 165 30.31 30.48 8.31
N CYS A 166 29.25 29.68 8.26
CA CYS A 166 28.55 29.34 7.02
C CYS A 166 27.96 30.58 6.36
N ILE A 167 28.49 30.93 5.19
CA ILE A 167 27.94 31.98 4.33
C ILE A 167 27.11 31.37 3.19
N ASN A 168 27.41 30.13 2.79
CA ASN A 168 26.78 29.48 1.63
C ASN A 168 25.29 29.16 1.89
N PRO A 169 24.35 29.74 1.12
CA PRO A 169 22.92 29.51 1.29
C PRO A 169 22.50 28.05 1.05
N GLU A 170 23.24 27.29 0.23
CA GLU A 170 22.95 25.87 0.01
C GLU A 170 23.28 25.03 1.24
N HIS A 171 24.43 25.27 1.86
CA HIS A 171 24.83 24.60 3.10
C HIS A 171 23.86 24.92 4.26
N LYS A 172 23.41 26.19 4.36
CA LYS A 172 22.37 26.59 5.32
C LYS A 172 21.11 25.77 5.15
N LYS A 173 20.58 25.68 3.92
CA LYS A 173 19.41 24.85 3.62
C LYS A 173 19.65 23.39 4.03
N VAL A 174 20.80 22.81 3.72
CA VAL A 174 21.10 21.39 4.00
C VAL A 174 20.96 21.02 5.48
N ILE A 175 21.37 21.90 6.40
CA ILE A 175 21.27 21.67 7.85
C ILE A 175 19.94 22.16 8.45
N GLU A 176 19.38 23.25 7.91
CA GLU A 176 18.09 23.84 8.31
C GLU A 176 16.88 23.08 7.79
N ILE A 177 17.01 22.27 6.73
CA ILE A 177 15.94 21.41 6.20
C ILE A 177 15.37 20.61 7.37
N ARG A 178 14.16 21.03 7.79
CA ARG A 178 13.31 20.28 8.70
C ARG A 178 13.14 18.92 8.06
N SER A 179 13.40 17.85 8.82
CA SER A 179 13.19 16.50 8.30
C SER A 179 11.76 16.44 7.76
N LEU A 180 11.57 15.85 6.58
CA LEU A 180 10.24 15.63 6.03
C LEU A 180 9.33 15.00 7.09
N ILE A 181 9.86 14.11 7.92
CA ILE A 181 9.20 13.53 9.10
C ILE A 181 8.61 14.59 10.05
N LYS A 182 9.32 15.69 10.35
CA LYS A 182 8.79 16.82 11.16
C LYS A 182 7.72 17.63 10.43
N TRP A 183 7.81 17.77 9.12
CA TRP A 183 6.77 18.45 8.32
C TRP A 183 5.49 17.60 8.23
N TRP A 184 5.63 16.28 8.00
CA TRP A 184 4.53 15.32 7.98
C TRP A 184 3.85 15.15 9.34
N THR A 185 4.58 15.26 10.46
CA THR A 185 4.00 15.20 11.82
C THR A 185 3.29 16.49 12.24
N GLN A 186 3.51 17.60 11.54
CA GLN A 186 2.78 18.86 11.75
C GLN A 186 1.47 18.93 10.96
N ILE A 187 1.29 18.09 9.94
CA ILE A 187 -0.01 17.92 9.29
C ILE A 187 -0.88 17.12 10.25
N THR A 188 -1.61 17.83 11.12
CA THR A 188 -2.63 17.24 11.99
C THR A 188 -3.82 16.80 11.14
N ILE A 189 -3.68 15.66 10.48
CA ILE A 189 -4.78 14.98 9.80
C ILE A 189 -5.76 14.53 10.89
N PRO A 190 -7.06 14.88 10.80
CA PRO A 190 -8.06 14.37 11.74
C PRO A 190 -7.99 12.83 11.80
N GLU A 191 -8.07 12.24 12.99
CA GLU A 191 -7.96 10.79 13.17
C GLU A 191 -8.92 10.01 12.26
N LYS A 192 -10.12 10.55 12.04
CA LYS A 192 -11.12 10.00 11.11
C LYS A 192 -10.60 9.89 9.67
N VAL A 193 -9.89 10.90 9.17
CA VAL A 193 -9.31 10.91 7.81
C VAL A 193 -8.14 9.94 7.73
N LYS A 194 -7.31 9.87 8.78
CA LYS A 194 -6.21 8.90 8.86
C LYS A 194 -6.72 7.45 8.84
N LEU A 195 -7.75 7.15 9.63
CA LEU A 195 -8.39 5.83 9.64
C LEU A 195 -9.04 5.50 8.29
N SER A 196 -9.72 6.47 7.68
CA SER A 196 -10.32 6.30 6.35
C SER A 196 -9.26 6.03 5.27
N LEU A 197 -8.11 6.71 5.31
CA LEU A 197 -6.99 6.48 4.39
C LEU A 197 -6.37 5.08 4.58
N ILE A 198 -6.24 4.62 5.83
CA ILE A 198 -5.77 3.27 6.13
C ILE A 198 -6.73 2.23 5.56
N ILE A 199 -8.04 2.39 5.81
CA ILE A 199 -9.07 1.49 5.27
C ILE A 199 -9.02 1.49 3.73
N LEU A 200 -8.97 2.68 3.12
CA LEU A 200 -8.90 2.81 1.66
C LEU A 200 -7.66 2.12 1.09
N ALA A 201 -6.50 2.27 1.74
CA ALA A 201 -5.26 1.60 1.34
C ALA A 201 -5.36 0.07 1.45
N PHE A 202 -5.90 -0.45 2.56
CA PHE A 202 -6.13 -1.89 2.72
C PHE A 202 -7.06 -2.45 1.66
N VAL A 203 -8.18 -1.77 1.40
CA VAL A 203 -9.16 -2.18 0.38
C VAL A 203 -8.54 -2.11 -1.01
N SER A 204 -7.84 -1.01 -1.36
CA SER A 204 -7.21 -0.85 -2.67
C SER A 204 -6.12 -1.89 -2.93
N ILE A 205 -5.29 -2.19 -1.92
CA ILE A 205 -4.27 -3.24 -2.03
C ILE A 205 -4.94 -4.60 -2.20
N GLY A 206 -5.97 -4.90 -1.41
CA GLY A 206 -6.71 -6.15 -1.54
C GLY A 206 -7.35 -6.33 -2.92
N ILE A 207 -7.97 -5.28 -3.47
CA ILE A 207 -8.56 -5.30 -4.83
C ILE A 207 -7.46 -5.54 -5.88
N ALA A 208 -6.37 -4.78 -5.82
CA ALA A 208 -5.25 -4.93 -6.76
C ALA A 208 -4.68 -6.36 -6.72
N LEU A 209 -4.45 -6.91 -5.53
CA LEU A 209 -3.98 -8.28 -5.36
C LEU A 209 -4.99 -9.32 -5.88
N THR A 210 -6.28 -9.11 -5.67
CA THR A 210 -7.35 -10.02 -6.13
C THR A 210 -7.44 -10.03 -7.66
N SER A 211 -7.34 -8.85 -8.27
CA SER A 211 -7.31 -8.71 -9.73
C SER A 211 -6.06 -9.36 -10.34
N LEU A 212 -4.89 -9.18 -9.72
CA LEU A 212 -3.64 -9.81 -10.15
C LEU A 212 -3.75 -11.34 -10.09
N TYR A 213 -4.28 -11.88 -8.99
CA TYR A 213 -4.45 -13.32 -8.81
C TYR A 213 -5.41 -13.90 -9.85
N SER A 214 -6.53 -13.21 -10.10
CA SER A 214 -7.51 -13.61 -11.12
C SER A 214 -6.91 -13.56 -12.52
N TRP A 215 -6.12 -12.52 -12.84
CA TRP A 215 -5.42 -12.39 -14.11
C TRP A 215 -4.40 -13.51 -14.35
N ILE A 216 -3.64 -13.88 -13.31
CA ILE A 216 -2.70 -15.02 -13.35
C ILE A 216 -3.47 -16.31 -13.67
N ILE A 217 -4.59 -16.58 -13.00
CA ILE A 217 -5.41 -17.77 -13.23
C ILE A 217 -5.94 -17.81 -14.67
N ILE A 218 -6.46 -16.70 -15.18
CA ILE A 218 -6.98 -16.63 -16.56
C ILE A 218 -5.85 -16.88 -17.58
N LYS A 219 -4.67 -16.31 -17.36
CA LYS A 219 -3.56 -16.39 -18.33
C LYS A 219 -2.82 -17.73 -18.31
N LEU A 220 -2.72 -18.38 -17.15
CA LEU A 220 -2.04 -19.67 -16.99
C LEU A 220 -2.99 -20.87 -17.03
N GLU A 221 -4.31 -20.64 -17.01
CA GLU A 221 -5.35 -21.65 -17.03
C GLU A 221 -5.07 -22.80 -16.04
N TRP A 222 -5.24 -24.05 -16.47
CA TRP A 222 -4.98 -25.25 -15.68
C TRP A 222 -3.51 -25.45 -15.32
N LYS A 223 -2.57 -24.83 -16.06
CA LYS A 223 -1.13 -24.99 -15.82
C LYS A 223 -0.70 -24.38 -14.49
N ALA A 224 -1.34 -23.29 -14.04
CA ALA A 224 -1.10 -22.70 -12.72
C ALA A 224 -1.41 -23.68 -11.59
N ILE A 225 -2.55 -24.38 -11.71
CA ILE A 225 -3.01 -25.36 -10.71
C ILE A 225 -2.03 -26.53 -10.64
N VAL A 226 -1.64 -27.08 -11.80
CA VAL A 226 -0.66 -28.19 -11.87
C VAL A 226 0.70 -27.77 -11.29
N PHE A 227 1.18 -26.57 -11.61
CA PHE A 227 2.44 -26.06 -11.08
C PHE A 227 2.40 -25.87 -9.56
N PHE A 228 1.30 -25.33 -9.04
CA PHE A 228 1.12 -25.12 -7.59
C PHE A 228 1.02 -26.45 -6.83
N ILE A 229 0.26 -27.42 -7.34
CA ILE A 229 0.17 -28.77 -6.77
C ILE A 229 1.53 -29.46 -6.82
N GLY A 230 2.22 -29.42 -7.97
CA GLY A 230 3.56 -29.99 -8.13
C GLY A 230 4.56 -29.38 -7.13
N TYR A 231 4.52 -28.06 -6.95
CA TYR A 231 5.32 -27.37 -5.95
C TYR A 231 5.01 -27.82 -4.52
N ILE A 232 3.73 -27.97 -4.14
CA ILE A 232 3.34 -28.46 -2.82
C ILE A 232 3.85 -29.88 -2.57
N VAL A 233 3.73 -30.77 -3.56
CA VAL A 233 4.22 -32.16 -3.45
C VAL A 233 5.73 -32.20 -3.26
N ILE A 234 6.48 -31.45 -4.08
CA ILE A 234 7.94 -31.33 -3.97
C ILE A 234 8.33 -30.73 -2.60
N PHE A 235 7.61 -29.71 -2.14
CA PHE A 235 7.82 -29.11 -0.82
C PHE A 235 7.62 -30.11 0.32
N MET A 236 6.55 -30.90 0.30
CA MET A 236 6.28 -31.92 1.32
C MET A 236 7.37 -33.02 1.34
N LEU A 237 7.80 -33.48 0.17
CA LEU A 237 8.89 -34.45 0.03
C LEU A 237 10.21 -33.91 0.59
N LEU A 238 10.55 -32.66 0.23
CA LEU A 238 11.75 -31.99 0.73
C LEU A 238 11.69 -31.77 2.24
N GLN A 239 10.55 -31.36 2.80
CA GLN A 239 10.38 -31.21 4.26
C GLN A 239 10.59 -32.53 5.01
N SER A 240 10.06 -33.64 4.49
CA SER A 240 10.24 -34.96 5.08
C SER A 240 11.72 -35.35 5.19
N LEU A 241 12.50 -35.08 4.14
CA LEU A 241 13.94 -35.35 4.09
C LEU A 241 14.75 -34.37 4.96
N ILE A 242 14.38 -33.09 4.96
CA ILE A 242 15.09 -32.01 5.64
C ILE A 242 14.86 -32.02 7.15
N SER A 243 13.68 -32.40 7.63
CA SER A 243 13.33 -32.43 9.05
C SER A 243 14.28 -33.29 9.91
N LYS A 244 14.97 -34.25 9.29
CA LYS A 244 15.93 -35.15 9.95
C LYS A 244 17.36 -34.59 10.02
N SER A 245 17.64 -33.48 9.34
CA SER A 245 18.99 -32.92 9.20
C SER A 245 19.23 -31.72 10.13
N LYS A 246 20.31 -31.75 10.93
CA LYS A 246 20.73 -30.63 11.80
C LYS A 246 21.64 -29.59 11.10
N ASN A 247 21.94 -29.77 9.82
CA ASN A 247 22.92 -28.95 9.10
C ASN A 247 22.42 -27.52 8.81
N ARG A 248 23.28 -26.52 9.05
CA ARG A 248 22.96 -25.09 8.87
C ARG A 248 22.61 -24.73 7.42
N ILE A 249 23.27 -25.35 6.43
CA ILE A 249 22.99 -25.16 5.00
C ILE A 249 21.60 -25.67 4.64
N VAL A 250 21.23 -26.84 5.19
CA VAL A 250 19.92 -27.46 4.95
C VAL A 250 18.80 -26.62 5.55
N LYS A 251 19.03 -25.96 6.70
CA LYS A 251 18.09 -24.97 7.25
C LYS A 251 17.91 -23.74 6.35
N THR A 252 18.98 -23.22 5.74
CA THR A 252 18.88 -22.08 4.80
C THR A 252 18.12 -22.46 3.54
N ILE A 253 18.37 -23.65 2.98
CA ILE A 253 17.63 -24.18 1.84
C ILE A 253 16.16 -24.37 2.21
N ASN A 254 15.86 -24.90 3.41
CA ASN A 254 14.50 -25.05 3.89
C ASN A 254 13.75 -23.70 3.94
N PHE A 255 14.43 -22.68 4.46
CA PHE A 255 13.89 -21.32 4.51
C PHE A 255 13.57 -20.79 3.10
N ALA A 256 14.50 -20.94 2.15
CA ALA A 256 14.32 -20.51 0.77
C ALA A 256 13.16 -21.23 0.06
N ILE A 257 13.00 -22.54 0.25
CA ILE A 257 11.90 -23.30 -0.35
C ILE A 257 10.57 -22.96 0.34
N SER A 258 10.56 -22.65 1.64
CA SER A 258 9.34 -22.25 2.37
C SER A 258 8.88 -20.81 2.10
N LEU A 259 9.78 -19.96 1.58
CA LEU A 259 9.55 -18.53 1.37
C LEU A 259 8.32 -18.24 0.48
N PRO A 260 8.11 -18.93 -0.67
CA PRO A 260 6.92 -18.75 -1.48
C PRO A 260 5.62 -19.05 -0.72
N ILE A 261 5.57 -20.10 0.12
CA ILE A 261 4.39 -20.43 0.94
C ILE A 261 4.14 -19.35 2.00
N VAL A 262 5.19 -18.83 2.62
CA VAL A 262 5.08 -17.75 3.59
C VAL A 262 4.56 -16.48 2.90
N ILE A 263 5.09 -16.15 1.72
CA ILE A 263 4.65 -15.01 0.92
C ILE A 263 3.18 -15.16 0.50
N THR A 264 2.77 -16.32 -0.03
CA THR A 264 1.37 -16.56 -0.42
C THR A 264 0.43 -16.49 0.78
N LYS A 265 0.84 -17.00 1.95
CA LYS A 265 0.06 -16.87 3.18
C LYS A 265 -0.13 -15.41 3.62
N ILE A 266 0.94 -14.60 3.57
CA ILE A 266 0.86 -13.17 3.90
C ILE A 266 -0.05 -12.44 2.90
N LEU A 267 0.11 -12.70 1.61
CA LEU A 267 -0.75 -12.15 0.55
C LEU A 267 -2.21 -12.52 0.79
N PHE A 268 -2.51 -13.79 1.06
CA PHE A 268 -3.87 -14.26 1.30
C PHE A 268 -4.48 -13.61 2.54
N ASN A 269 -3.72 -13.51 3.64
CA ASN A 269 -4.17 -12.82 4.86
C ASN A 269 -4.48 -11.34 4.62
N LEU A 270 -3.72 -10.68 3.74
CA LEU A 270 -3.95 -9.28 3.38
C LEU A 270 -5.18 -9.10 2.48
N MET A 271 -5.44 -10.07 1.60
CA MET A 271 -6.60 -10.08 0.70
C MET A 271 -7.90 -10.47 1.41
N HIS A 272 -7.82 -11.30 2.45
CA HIS A 272 -8.96 -11.94 3.09
C HIS A 272 -10.05 -10.96 3.58
N PRO A 273 -9.74 -9.85 4.30
CA PRO A 273 -10.75 -8.84 4.66
C PRO A 273 -11.47 -8.25 3.45
N THR A 274 -10.73 -7.96 2.38
CA THR A 274 -11.29 -7.39 1.15
C THR A 274 -12.17 -8.40 0.42
N ILE A 275 -11.79 -9.68 0.41
CA ILE A 275 -12.63 -10.76 -0.13
C ILE A 275 -13.93 -10.86 0.65
N ILE A 276 -13.90 -10.77 1.98
CA ILE A 276 -15.12 -10.76 2.81
C ILE A 276 -16.01 -9.57 2.47
N VAL A 277 -15.45 -8.35 2.37
CA VAL A 277 -16.19 -7.15 1.97
C VAL A 277 -16.84 -7.33 0.59
N LEU A 278 -16.10 -7.85 -0.38
CA LEU A 278 -16.62 -8.09 -1.73
C LEU A 278 -17.73 -9.16 -1.73
N MET A 279 -17.50 -10.28 -1.06
CA MET A 279 -18.49 -11.36 -0.90
C MET A 279 -19.74 -10.88 -0.19
N SER A 280 -19.60 -9.98 0.78
CA SER A 280 -20.71 -9.35 1.51
C SER A 280 -21.63 -8.60 0.54
N TYR A 281 -21.06 -7.72 -0.30
CA TYR A 281 -21.85 -7.00 -1.30
C TYR A 281 -22.40 -7.90 -2.41
N MET A 282 -21.69 -8.95 -2.81
CA MET A 282 -22.20 -9.94 -3.76
C MET A 282 -23.41 -10.70 -3.19
N CYS A 283 -23.35 -11.12 -1.92
CA CYS A 283 -24.49 -11.76 -1.24
C CYS A 283 -25.68 -10.79 -1.13
N LEU A 284 -25.42 -9.54 -0.72
CA LEU A 284 -26.46 -8.49 -0.72
C LEU A 284 -27.11 -8.38 -2.10
N GLY A 285 -26.32 -8.28 -3.16
CA GLY A 285 -26.81 -8.16 -4.53
C GLY A 285 -27.63 -9.38 -4.95
N ALA A 286 -27.11 -10.58 -4.71
CA ALA A 286 -27.79 -11.83 -5.05
C ALA A 286 -29.14 -11.94 -4.35
N TYR A 287 -29.24 -11.62 -3.06
CA TYR A 287 -30.51 -11.74 -2.34
C TYR A 287 -31.46 -10.58 -2.59
N ALA A 288 -30.96 -9.34 -2.65
CA ALA A 288 -31.80 -8.16 -2.82
C ALA A 288 -32.37 -8.05 -4.23
N PHE A 289 -31.61 -8.40 -5.27
CA PHE A 289 -32.07 -8.33 -6.67
C PHE A 289 -32.51 -9.69 -7.22
N GLY A 290 -31.92 -10.79 -6.76
CA GLY A 290 -32.29 -12.14 -7.20
C GLY A 290 -33.68 -12.57 -6.76
N VAL A 291 -34.14 -12.15 -5.57
CA VAL A 291 -35.50 -12.47 -5.13
C VAL A 291 -36.56 -11.73 -5.97
N PRO A 292 -36.50 -10.40 -6.16
CA PRO A 292 -37.43 -9.70 -7.02
C PRO A 292 -37.48 -10.20 -8.46
N ILE A 293 -36.33 -10.48 -9.08
CA ILE A 293 -36.32 -10.94 -10.48
C ILE A 293 -37.03 -12.29 -10.63
N VAL A 294 -36.81 -13.23 -9.70
CA VAL A 294 -37.50 -14.53 -9.71
C VAL A 294 -39.00 -14.34 -9.52
N ILE A 295 -39.42 -13.48 -8.58
CA ILE A 295 -40.85 -13.18 -8.35
C ILE A 295 -41.49 -12.60 -9.60
N VAL A 296 -40.84 -11.63 -10.26
CA VAL A 296 -41.37 -11.00 -11.48
C VAL A 296 -41.50 -12.01 -12.62
N ILE A 297 -40.50 -12.88 -12.81
CA ILE A 297 -40.55 -13.95 -13.82
C ILE A 297 -41.72 -14.90 -13.55
N VAL A 298 -41.89 -15.35 -12.31
CA VAL A 298 -42.98 -16.25 -11.91
C VAL A 298 -44.34 -15.59 -12.10
N LEU A 299 -44.50 -14.32 -11.69
CA LEU A 299 -45.75 -13.58 -11.89
C LEU A 299 -46.06 -13.38 -13.37
N ASN A 300 -45.06 -13.04 -14.19
CA ASN A 300 -45.24 -12.89 -15.62
C ASN A 300 -45.72 -14.20 -16.27
N PHE A 301 -45.16 -15.33 -15.85
CA PHE A 301 -45.57 -16.66 -16.31
C PHE A 301 -46.97 -17.05 -15.85
N LEU A 302 -47.30 -16.86 -14.56
CA LEU A 302 -48.60 -17.27 -13.99
C LEU A 302 -49.77 -16.40 -14.48
N LEU A 303 -49.54 -15.10 -14.69
CA LEU A 303 -50.58 -14.13 -15.05
C LEU A 303 -50.60 -13.79 -16.55
N GLY A 304 -49.67 -14.34 -17.36
CA GLY A 304 -49.62 -14.10 -18.81
C GLY A 304 -49.40 -12.63 -19.19
N LEU A 305 -48.65 -11.88 -18.38
CA LEU A 305 -48.57 -10.41 -18.47
C LEU A 305 -47.69 -9.88 -19.62
N ASN A 306 -46.95 -10.74 -20.33
CA ASN A 306 -46.03 -10.39 -21.42
C ASN A 306 -45.12 -9.18 -21.09
N ILE A 307 -44.58 -9.14 -19.87
CA ILE A 307 -43.73 -8.04 -19.39
C ILE A 307 -42.42 -8.00 -20.17
N SER A 308 -42.06 -6.82 -20.70
CA SER A 308 -40.80 -6.63 -21.43
C SER A 308 -39.58 -6.78 -20.53
N TRP A 309 -38.42 -7.11 -21.11
CA TRP A 309 -37.17 -7.28 -20.37
C TRP A 309 -36.76 -6.00 -19.61
N GLU A 310 -36.95 -4.83 -20.20
CA GLU A 310 -36.62 -3.54 -19.61
C GLU A 310 -37.54 -3.20 -18.43
N THR A 311 -38.81 -3.63 -18.51
CA THR A 311 -39.76 -3.47 -17.40
C THR A 311 -39.41 -4.39 -16.25
N MET A 312 -39.04 -5.65 -16.51
CA MET A 312 -38.54 -6.56 -15.48
C MET A 312 -37.26 -6.02 -14.82
N PHE A 313 -36.36 -5.45 -15.61
CA PHE A 313 -35.14 -4.82 -15.13
C PHE A 313 -35.42 -3.60 -14.23
N PHE A 314 -36.32 -2.71 -14.66
CA PHE A 314 -36.80 -1.57 -13.87
C PHE A 314 -37.37 -2.01 -12.52
N ILE A 315 -38.30 -2.99 -12.52
CA ILE A 315 -38.94 -3.48 -11.29
C ILE A 315 -37.89 -4.09 -10.35
N THR A 316 -36.99 -4.91 -10.91
CA THR A 316 -35.92 -5.56 -10.14
C THR A 316 -34.99 -4.53 -9.49
N LEU A 317 -34.59 -3.49 -10.22
CA LEU A 317 -33.74 -2.43 -9.67
C LEU A 317 -34.46 -1.61 -8.60
N ALA A 318 -35.72 -1.25 -8.83
CA ALA A 318 -36.51 -0.46 -7.88
C ALA A 318 -36.77 -1.23 -6.58
N ILE A 319 -37.26 -2.47 -6.67
CA ILE A 319 -37.53 -3.30 -5.50
C ILE A 319 -36.21 -3.71 -4.82
N GLY A 320 -35.20 -4.11 -5.59
CA GLY A 320 -33.94 -4.57 -5.04
C GLY A 320 -33.17 -3.48 -4.29
N SER A 321 -33.17 -2.23 -4.79
CA SER A 321 -32.60 -1.09 -4.06
C SER A 321 -33.37 -0.79 -2.77
N ILE A 322 -34.70 -0.89 -2.78
CA ILE A 322 -35.54 -0.73 -1.57
C ILE A 322 -35.25 -1.83 -0.54
N ILE A 323 -35.21 -3.10 -0.95
CA ILE A 323 -34.89 -4.23 -0.06
C ILE A 323 -33.48 -4.07 0.51
N SER A 324 -32.52 -3.63 -0.30
CA SER A 324 -31.13 -3.43 0.12
C SER A 324 -31.00 -2.45 1.29
N VAL A 325 -31.81 -1.38 1.31
CA VAL A 325 -31.71 -0.32 2.34
C VAL A 325 -32.71 -0.52 3.48
N HIS A 326 -33.97 -0.81 3.17
CA HIS A 326 -35.05 -0.87 4.15
C HIS A 326 -35.37 -2.30 4.60
N GLY A 327 -34.97 -3.30 3.82
CA GLY A 327 -35.06 -4.74 4.14
C GLY A 327 -33.88 -5.27 4.94
N ALA A 328 -33.12 -4.42 5.66
CA ALA A 328 -31.90 -4.81 6.35
C ALA A 328 -32.07 -6.06 7.22
N LYS A 329 -33.16 -6.19 7.99
CA LYS A 329 -33.42 -7.40 8.82
C LYS A 329 -33.44 -8.68 8.00
N PHE A 330 -34.10 -8.66 6.84
CA PHE A 330 -34.16 -9.80 5.93
C PHE A 330 -32.76 -10.15 5.39
N ILE A 331 -32.01 -9.14 4.93
CA ILE A 331 -30.65 -9.34 4.42
C ILE A 331 -29.71 -9.89 5.52
N HIS A 332 -29.79 -9.36 6.74
CA HIS A 332 -28.98 -9.83 7.87
C HIS A 332 -29.32 -11.28 8.22
N TRP A 333 -30.61 -11.64 8.20
CA TRP A 333 -31.05 -13.03 8.42
C TRP A 333 -30.51 -13.96 7.33
N MET A 334 -30.64 -13.60 6.06
CA MET A 334 -30.12 -14.39 4.93
C MET A 334 -28.61 -14.63 5.03
N ILE A 335 -27.83 -13.61 5.42
CA ILE A 335 -26.38 -13.75 5.57
C ILE A 335 -26.03 -14.65 6.75
N LYS A 336 -26.75 -14.52 7.87
CA LYS A 336 -26.50 -15.36 9.04
C LYS A 336 -26.88 -16.82 8.80
N GLU A 337 -27.87 -17.11 7.96
CA GLU A 337 -28.42 -18.47 7.84
C GLU A 337 -28.00 -19.21 6.57
N HIS A 338 -27.82 -18.49 5.46
CA HIS A 338 -27.70 -19.10 4.12
C HIS A 338 -26.46 -18.66 3.32
N SER A 339 -25.62 -17.76 3.85
CA SER A 339 -24.41 -17.30 3.17
C SER A 339 -23.18 -18.14 3.56
N PRO A 340 -22.18 -18.26 2.66
CA PRO A 340 -20.84 -18.75 3.02
C PRO A 340 -20.17 -17.98 4.17
N LEU A 341 -20.67 -16.78 4.50
CA LEU A 341 -20.20 -15.92 5.60
C LEU A 341 -20.88 -16.21 6.94
N LYS A 342 -21.72 -17.26 7.02
CA LYS A 342 -22.36 -17.73 8.25
C LYS A 342 -21.31 -18.14 9.28
N ASN A 343 -21.55 -17.78 10.55
CA ASN A 343 -20.79 -18.29 11.67
C ASN A 343 -21.25 -19.73 11.97
N TRP A 344 -20.37 -20.71 11.76
CA TRP A 344 -20.65 -22.11 12.07
C TRP A 344 -20.25 -22.48 13.50
N GLU A 345 -19.71 -21.52 14.26
CA GLU A 345 -19.19 -21.68 15.62
C GLU A 345 -18.01 -22.66 15.73
N ASN A 346 -17.43 -23.04 14.59
CA ASN A 346 -16.28 -23.94 14.54
C ASN A 346 -14.98 -23.19 14.84
N HIS A 347 -14.88 -21.94 14.39
CA HIS A 347 -13.66 -21.14 14.50
C HIS A 347 -13.92 -19.69 14.88
N LYS A 348 -13.05 -19.13 15.74
CA LYS A 348 -13.16 -17.73 16.21
C LYS A 348 -13.14 -16.70 15.07
N TYR A 349 -12.50 -17.00 13.94
CA TYR A 349 -12.44 -16.07 12.81
C TYR A 349 -13.80 -15.95 12.08
N GLU A 350 -14.65 -16.98 12.13
CA GLU A 350 -15.97 -16.98 11.47
C GLU A 350 -16.87 -15.91 12.08
N ALA A 351 -16.89 -15.80 13.41
CA ALA A 351 -17.62 -14.74 14.10
C ALA A 351 -17.18 -13.33 13.64
N VAL A 352 -15.86 -13.12 13.49
CA VAL A 352 -15.30 -11.84 13.02
C VAL A 352 -15.64 -11.57 11.55
N GLN A 353 -15.65 -12.62 10.70
CA GLN A 353 -16.07 -12.52 9.31
C GLN A 353 -17.54 -12.09 9.20
N THR A 354 -18.43 -12.75 9.94
CA THR A 354 -19.86 -12.41 9.96
C THR A 354 -20.08 -11.00 10.50
N GLU A 355 -19.39 -10.60 11.57
CA GLU A 355 -19.48 -9.25 12.12
C GLU A 355 -19.06 -8.18 11.09
N LEU A 356 -17.92 -8.39 10.42
CA LEU A 356 -17.45 -7.49 9.36
C LEU A 356 -18.47 -7.41 8.20
N ALA A 357 -19.03 -8.54 7.78
CA ALA A 357 -20.03 -8.58 6.72
C ALA A 357 -21.28 -7.76 7.05
N LEU A 358 -21.80 -7.93 8.27
CA LEU A 358 -22.98 -7.19 8.74
C LEU A 358 -22.69 -5.70 8.94
N TYR A 359 -21.47 -5.35 9.38
CA TYR A 359 -21.03 -3.96 9.50
C TYR A 359 -21.03 -3.26 8.14
N VAL A 360 -20.47 -3.91 7.12
CA VAL A 360 -20.36 -3.37 5.76
C VAL A 360 -21.76 -3.22 5.12
N ILE A 361 -22.66 -4.17 5.33
CA ILE A 361 -24.02 -4.17 4.76
C ILE A 361 -25.02 -3.43 5.67
N ASN A 362 -24.54 -2.61 6.61
CA ASN A 362 -25.44 -1.76 7.38
C ASN A 362 -26.23 -0.84 6.44
N LYS A 363 -27.52 -0.62 6.77
CA LYS A 363 -28.45 0.30 6.09
C LYS A 363 -27.78 1.59 5.60
N ASN A 364 -27.02 2.27 6.45
CA ASN A 364 -26.42 3.57 6.08
C ASN A 364 -25.34 3.44 5.01
N ASN A 365 -24.50 2.40 5.12
CA ASN A 365 -23.41 2.14 4.19
C ASN A 365 -23.97 1.72 2.81
N VAL A 366 -24.97 0.84 2.81
CA VAL A 366 -25.66 0.41 1.59
C VAL A 366 -26.41 1.55 0.93
N ASN A 367 -27.10 2.39 1.72
CA ASN A 367 -27.79 3.58 1.21
C ASN A 367 -26.79 4.54 0.54
N PHE A 368 -25.66 4.82 1.20
CA PHE A 368 -24.60 5.62 0.62
C PHE A 368 -24.07 5.02 -0.68
N LEU A 369 -23.81 3.70 -0.73
CA LEU A 369 -23.32 3.01 -1.92
C LEU A 369 -24.31 3.11 -3.09
N ILE A 370 -25.61 2.92 -2.85
CA ILE A 370 -26.66 3.03 -3.86
C ILE A 370 -26.74 4.47 -4.40
N TYR A 371 -26.77 5.47 -3.52
CA TYR A 371 -26.76 6.87 -3.94
C TYR A 371 -25.50 7.24 -4.72
N LEU A 372 -24.33 6.73 -4.31
CA LEU A 372 -23.07 6.94 -5.03
C LEU A 372 -23.11 6.31 -6.42
N ALA A 373 -23.61 5.08 -6.55
CA ALA A 373 -23.74 4.40 -7.84
C ALA A 373 -24.67 5.15 -8.79
N TYR A 374 -25.84 5.60 -8.30
CA TYR A 374 -26.76 6.41 -9.09
C TYR A 374 -26.17 7.78 -9.43
N PHE A 375 -25.47 8.44 -8.51
CA PHE A 375 -24.80 9.71 -8.77
C PHE A 375 -23.76 9.59 -9.89
N LEU A 376 -22.91 8.56 -9.85
CA LEU A 376 -21.92 8.30 -10.89
C LEU A 376 -22.59 8.01 -12.24
N PHE A 377 -23.60 7.13 -12.24
CA PHE A 377 -24.36 6.81 -13.45
C PHE A 377 -25.00 8.06 -14.08
N LEU A 378 -25.73 8.86 -13.29
CA LEU A 378 -26.40 10.07 -13.77
C LEU A 378 -25.41 11.14 -14.23
N SER A 379 -24.26 11.28 -13.56
CA SER A 379 -23.24 12.25 -13.96
C SER A 379 -22.65 11.89 -15.32
N ILE A 380 -22.33 10.61 -15.55
CA ILE A 380 -21.75 10.15 -16.80
C ILE A 380 -22.80 10.12 -17.92
N SER A 381 -23.96 9.51 -17.65
CA SER A 381 -25.08 9.42 -18.60
C SER A 381 -25.57 10.80 -19.02
N GLY A 382 -25.72 11.73 -18.07
CA GLY A 382 -26.10 13.11 -18.35
C GLY A 382 -25.07 13.86 -19.19
N LEU A 383 -23.77 13.68 -18.92
CA LEU A 383 -22.72 14.30 -19.72
C LEU A 383 -22.75 13.79 -21.17
N ILE A 384 -22.85 12.46 -21.36
CA ILE A 384 -22.88 11.86 -22.70
C ILE A 384 -24.13 12.31 -23.46
N GLN A 385 -25.29 12.29 -22.80
CA GLN A 385 -26.55 12.67 -23.41
C GLN A 385 -26.57 14.15 -23.83
N ILE A 386 -26.04 15.05 -23.00
CA ILE A 386 -26.00 16.49 -23.33
C ILE A 386 -24.97 16.79 -24.42
N GLN A 387 -23.78 16.18 -24.34
CA GLN A 387 -22.66 16.49 -25.24
C GLN A 387 -22.79 15.82 -26.60
N TYR A 388 -23.27 14.57 -26.63
CA TYR A 388 -23.27 13.72 -27.82
C TYR A 388 -24.69 13.32 -28.28
N ASN A 389 -25.74 13.63 -27.51
CA ASN A 389 -27.12 13.21 -27.79
C ASN A 389 -27.27 11.68 -27.93
N GLU A 390 -26.39 10.94 -27.27
CA GLU A 390 -26.37 9.47 -27.26
C GLU A 390 -26.71 8.94 -25.86
N PRO A 391 -27.38 7.76 -25.77
CA PRO A 391 -27.52 7.07 -24.50
C PRO A 391 -26.18 6.49 -24.03
N LEU A 392 -26.01 6.29 -22.73
CA LEU A 392 -24.83 5.62 -22.16
C LEU A 392 -24.84 4.11 -22.47
N ILE A 393 -26.01 3.48 -22.37
CA ILE A 393 -26.19 2.05 -22.70
C ILE A 393 -27.19 1.92 -23.84
N THR A 394 -28.47 2.15 -23.55
CA THR A 394 -29.56 2.25 -24.53
C THR A 394 -30.63 3.16 -23.95
N THR A 395 -31.45 3.77 -24.80
CA THR A 395 -32.53 4.67 -24.37
C THR A 395 -33.48 4.01 -23.35
N ASN A 396 -33.83 2.75 -23.57
CA ASN A 396 -34.74 2.03 -22.68
C ASN A 396 -34.09 1.64 -21.35
N ILE A 397 -32.83 1.18 -21.36
CA ILE A 397 -32.11 0.79 -20.14
C ILE A 397 -31.81 2.01 -19.29
N ASP A 398 -31.32 3.09 -19.89
CA ASP A 398 -31.01 4.34 -19.19
C ASP A 398 -32.28 4.92 -18.55
N SER A 399 -33.41 4.88 -19.27
CA SER A 399 -34.73 5.27 -18.75
C SER A 399 -35.18 4.38 -17.60
N ALA A 400 -34.98 3.06 -17.68
CA ALA A 400 -35.31 2.12 -16.62
C ALA A 400 -34.50 2.39 -15.34
N ILE A 401 -33.19 2.62 -15.46
CA ILE A 401 -32.31 2.95 -14.33
C ILE A 401 -32.74 4.26 -13.66
N LEU A 402 -32.98 5.31 -14.46
CA LEU A 402 -33.44 6.60 -13.96
C LEU A 402 -34.79 6.50 -13.23
N LYS A 403 -35.77 5.80 -13.82
CA LYS A 403 -37.08 5.61 -13.19
C LYS A 403 -36.97 4.79 -11.90
N ALA A 404 -36.14 3.75 -11.88
CA ALA A 404 -35.91 2.95 -10.67
C ALA A 404 -35.31 3.82 -9.55
N PHE A 405 -34.38 4.72 -9.88
CA PHE A 405 -33.83 5.67 -8.92
C PHE A 405 -34.88 6.62 -8.35
N LEU A 406 -35.76 7.17 -9.21
CA LEU A 406 -36.84 8.04 -8.77
C LEU A 406 -37.79 7.33 -7.80
N VAL A 407 -38.16 6.08 -8.10
CA VAL A 407 -38.97 5.25 -7.20
C VAL A 407 -38.25 5.03 -5.87
N PHE A 408 -36.96 4.69 -5.91
CA PHE A 408 -36.16 4.49 -4.70
C PHE A 408 -36.08 5.75 -3.83
N ILE A 409 -35.85 6.93 -4.42
CA ILE A 409 -35.86 8.21 -3.71
C ILE A 409 -37.24 8.49 -3.11
N ALA A 410 -38.30 8.37 -3.91
CA ALA A 410 -39.66 8.62 -3.47
C ALA A 410 -40.03 7.73 -2.27
N PHE A 411 -39.73 6.43 -2.36
CA PHE A 411 -39.94 5.48 -1.27
C PHE A 411 -39.11 5.82 -0.03
N SER A 412 -37.82 6.12 -0.20
CA SER A 412 -36.94 6.46 0.92
C SER A 412 -37.39 7.74 1.64
N ASN A 413 -37.84 8.75 0.90
CA ASN A 413 -38.41 9.96 1.46
C ASN A 413 -39.74 9.70 2.16
N MET A 414 -40.61 8.86 1.58
CA MET A 414 -41.87 8.44 2.20
C MET A 414 -41.63 7.75 3.54
N VAL A 415 -40.68 6.79 3.61
CA VAL A 415 -40.31 6.09 4.85
C VAL A 415 -39.70 7.03 5.89
N ASN A 416 -38.95 8.04 5.47
CA ASN A 416 -38.41 9.03 6.41
C ASN A 416 -39.53 9.91 6.97
N LYS A 417 -40.42 10.43 6.11
CA LYS A 417 -41.56 11.27 6.53
C LYS A 417 -42.60 10.50 7.33
N SER A 418 -42.80 9.21 7.09
CA SER A 418 -43.79 8.41 7.83
C SER A 418 -43.47 8.29 9.31
N LYS A 419 -42.22 8.51 9.73
CA LYS A 419 -41.83 8.58 11.14
C LYS A 419 -42.41 9.82 11.85
N ASP A 420 -42.68 10.88 11.10
CA ASP A 420 -43.23 12.13 11.62
C ASP A 420 -44.77 12.13 11.61
N VAL A 421 -45.39 11.13 10.99
CA VAL A 421 -46.85 10.99 10.91
C VAL A 421 -47.36 10.25 12.16
N GLU A 422 -48.13 10.93 13.01
CA GLU A 422 -48.74 10.38 14.23
C GLU A 422 -49.91 9.40 13.98
N ILE A 423 -49.90 8.62 12.88
CA ILE A 423 -50.89 7.56 12.71
C ILE A 423 -50.54 6.41 13.65
N LYS A 424 -51.19 6.40 14.82
CA LYS A 424 -51.15 5.26 15.73
C LYS A 424 -51.94 4.12 15.09
N THR A 425 -51.23 3.11 14.58
CA THR A 425 -51.79 1.95 13.86
C THR A 425 -52.83 1.18 14.66
N LYS A 426 -52.60 0.99 15.96
CA LYS A 426 -53.54 0.25 16.82
C LYS A 426 -54.89 0.98 16.97
N PRO A 427 -54.96 2.28 17.35
CA PRO A 427 -56.20 3.06 17.30
C PRO A 427 -56.88 3.13 15.94
N LEU A 428 -56.11 3.21 14.84
CA LEU A 428 -56.70 3.23 13.50
C LEU A 428 -57.40 1.90 13.20
N LEU A 429 -56.72 0.78 13.44
CA LEU A 429 -57.28 -0.55 13.24
C LEU A 429 -58.52 -0.77 14.12
N ASP A 430 -58.46 -0.35 15.38
CA ASP A 430 -59.59 -0.43 16.31
C ASP A 430 -60.80 0.37 15.80
N LYS A 431 -60.59 1.58 15.29
CA LYS A 431 -61.63 2.38 14.64
C LYS A 431 -62.20 1.71 13.37
N MET A 432 -61.36 1.08 12.55
CA MET A 432 -61.82 0.37 11.35
C MET A 432 -62.65 -0.86 11.71
N ILE A 433 -62.19 -1.66 12.68
CA ILE A 433 -62.95 -2.83 13.18
C ILE A 433 -64.26 -2.37 13.80
N ARG A 434 -64.25 -1.29 14.60
CA ARG A 434 -65.46 -0.73 15.20
C ARG A 434 -66.44 -0.23 14.16
N LEU A 435 -65.98 0.40 13.08
CA LEU A 435 -66.84 0.81 11.95
C LEU A 435 -67.51 -0.40 11.26
N ILE A 436 -66.79 -1.53 11.13
CA ILE A 436 -67.34 -2.75 10.53
C ILE A 436 -68.33 -3.45 11.45
N THR A 437 -68.12 -3.37 12.77
CA THR A 437 -68.89 -4.13 13.77
C THR A 437 -70.03 -3.36 14.42
N THR A 438 -70.04 -2.03 14.30
CA THR A 438 -71.14 -1.20 14.82
C THR A 438 -72.12 -0.97 13.68
N HIS A 439 -73.31 -1.57 13.77
CA HIS A 439 -74.43 -1.27 12.91
C HIS A 439 -75.52 -0.60 13.75
N ASP A 440 -76.17 0.42 13.20
CA ASP A 440 -77.36 1.00 13.80
C ASP A 440 -78.52 0.00 13.60
N GLU A 441 -79.23 -0.35 14.67
CA GLU A 441 -80.46 -1.16 14.62
C GLU A 441 -81.62 -0.42 13.94
#